data_AF-A0A345ZQN7-F1
#
_entry.id   AF-A0A345ZQN7-F1
#
_cell.length_a   1.000
_cell.length_b   1.000
_cell.length_c   1.000
_cell.angle_alpha   90.00
_cell.angle_beta   90.00
_cell.angle_gamma   90.00
#
_symmetry.space_group_name_H-M   'P 1'
#
loop_
_entity.id
_entity.type
_entity.pdbx_description
1 polymer ?
#
loop_
_entity_poly.entity_id
_entity_poly.type
_entity_poly.pdbx_seq_one_letter_code
_entity_poly.pdbx_strand_id
1 'polypeptide(L)'
;MKTAIIKRSIVLDGHKTSVSLENEFWDGLREIAERNRANVSSLVRQIDHERKAGNLSSAIRVYVFNHFRARNKSEQPAAVEQPVRQPALSA
;
A
#
# COMPACT_ATOMS: atom_id res chain seq x y z
N MET A 1 -15.15 -6.49 -11.76
CA MET A 1 -13.82 -5.89 -12.01
C MET A 1 -12.90 -6.98 -12.56
N LYS A 2 -12.19 -6.74 -13.66
CA LYS A 2 -11.20 -7.69 -14.19
C LYS A 2 -9.83 -7.32 -13.63
N THR A 3 -9.31 -8.16 -12.77
CA THR A 3 -7.99 -7.98 -12.18
C THR A 3 -6.98 -8.76 -13.02
N ALA A 4 -6.22 -8.06 -13.87
CA ALA A 4 -5.21 -8.68 -14.72
C ALA A 4 -3.89 -8.83 -13.96
N ILE A 5 -3.42 -10.07 -13.79
CA ILE A 5 -2.09 -10.33 -13.22
C ILE A 5 -1.03 -10.17 -14.32
N ILE A 6 -0.09 -9.26 -14.11
CA ILE A 6 1.01 -8.94 -15.02
C ILE A 6 2.32 -9.40 -14.40
N LYS A 7 3.08 -10.18 -15.16
CA LYS A 7 4.44 -10.60 -14.82
C LYS A 7 5.45 -9.57 -15.32
N ARG A 8 6.34 -9.11 -14.44
CA ARG A 8 7.48 -8.23 -14.78
C ARG A 8 8.78 -8.81 -14.27
N SER A 9 9.89 -8.46 -14.91
CA SER A 9 11.24 -8.80 -14.45
C SER A 9 11.86 -7.58 -13.78
N ILE A 10 12.41 -7.75 -12.59
CA ILE A 10 13.06 -6.71 -11.79
C ILE A 10 14.45 -7.21 -11.41
N VAL A 11 15.45 -6.35 -11.44
CA VAL A 11 16.81 -6.70 -10.98
C VAL A 11 16.92 -6.40 -9.49
N LEU A 12 17.08 -7.46 -8.69
CA LEU A 12 17.27 -7.40 -7.24
C LEU A 12 18.63 -8.02 -6.90
N ASP A 13 19.47 -7.28 -6.18
CA ASP A 13 20.83 -7.70 -5.78
C ASP A 13 21.68 -8.32 -6.90
N GLY A 14 21.53 -7.77 -8.12
CA GLY A 14 22.25 -8.23 -9.31
C GLY A 14 21.59 -9.38 -10.06
N HIS A 15 20.54 -10.00 -9.50
CA HIS A 15 19.84 -11.12 -10.11
C HIS A 15 18.45 -10.70 -10.64
N LYS A 16 18.05 -11.22 -11.79
CA LYS A 16 16.71 -10.98 -12.36
C LYS A 16 15.68 -11.82 -11.61
N THR A 17 14.77 -11.14 -10.91
CA THR A 17 13.64 -11.73 -10.22
C THR A 17 12.37 -11.40 -10.99
N SER A 18 11.54 -12.42 -11.27
CA SER A 18 10.26 -12.19 -11.91
C SER A 18 9.12 -12.17 -10.90
N VAL A 19 8.28 -11.14 -10.99
CA VAL A 19 7.20 -10.86 -10.06
C VAL A 19 5.89 -10.76 -10.83
N SER A 20 4.87 -11.48 -10.37
CA SER A 20 3.51 -11.44 -10.93
C SER A 20 2.57 -10.74 -9.94
N LEU A 21 1.95 -9.65 -10.38
CA LEU A 21 1.05 -8.82 -9.58
C LEU A 21 -0.10 -8.29 -10.44
N GLU A 22 -1.21 -8.04 -9.80
CA GLU A 22 -2.35 -7.30 -10.32
C GLU A 22 -1.91 -5.89 -10.75
N ASN A 23 -2.51 -5.37 -11.82
CA ASN A 23 -2.15 -4.06 -12.37
C ASN A 23 -2.25 -2.95 -11.31
N GLU A 24 -3.27 -3.01 -10.46
CA GLU A 24 -3.54 -2.05 -9.38
C GLU A 24 -2.39 -2.00 -8.36
N PHE A 25 -1.73 -3.13 -8.09
CA PHE A 25 -0.55 -3.14 -7.21
C PHE A 25 0.70 -2.59 -7.90
N TRP A 26 0.84 -2.78 -9.21
CA TRP A 26 1.90 -2.12 -9.97
C TRP A 26 1.73 -0.61 -10.00
N ASP A 27 0.49 -0.13 -10.16
CA ASP A 27 0.18 1.30 -10.17
C ASP A 27 0.41 1.90 -8.77
N GLY A 28 -0.05 1.24 -7.71
CA GLY A 28 0.24 1.64 -6.32
C GLY A 28 1.73 1.69 -6.00
N LEU A 29 2.54 0.74 -6.48
CA LEU A 29 4.00 0.79 -6.33
C LEU A 29 4.62 2.02 -7.00
N ARG A 30 4.16 2.39 -8.21
CA ARG A 30 4.67 3.58 -8.92
C ARG A 30 4.32 4.85 -8.14
N GLU A 31 3.08 4.98 -7.68
CA GLU A 31 2.65 6.14 -6.91
C GLU A 31 3.46 6.31 -5.62
N ILE A 32 3.72 5.22 -4.88
CA ILE A 32 4.52 5.26 -3.66
C ILE A 32 5.97 5.63 -3.98
N ALA A 33 6.55 5.05 -5.03
CA ALA A 33 7.93 5.34 -5.43
C ALA A 33 8.09 6.82 -5.82
N GLU A 34 7.17 7.37 -6.61
CA GLU A 34 7.16 8.79 -7.01
C GLU A 34 7.09 9.72 -5.80
N ARG A 35 6.19 9.45 -4.84
CA ARG A 35 6.08 10.22 -3.59
C ARG A 35 7.37 10.19 -2.77
N ASN A 36 8.05 9.04 -2.74
CA ASN A 36 9.30 8.85 -2.02
C ASN A 36 10.53 9.33 -2.81
N ARG A 37 10.36 9.92 -4.00
CA ARG A 37 11.45 10.28 -4.93
C ARG A 37 12.41 9.11 -5.20
N ALA A 38 11.86 7.90 -5.25
CA ALA A 38 12.56 6.65 -5.51
C ALA A 38 12.05 6.03 -6.82
N ASN A 39 12.81 5.07 -7.36
CA ASN A 39 12.31 4.24 -8.45
C ASN A 39 11.66 2.96 -7.92
N VAL A 40 10.79 2.33 -8.72
CA VAL A 40 10.08 1.11 -8.33
C VAL A 40 11.03 -0.03 -7.96
N SER A 41 12.16 -0.18 -8.66
CA SER A 41 13.13 -1.22 -8.37
C SER A 41 13.77 -1.06 -6.99
N SER A 42 14.10 0.17 -6.59
CA SER A 42 14.63 0.49 -5.26
C SER A 42 13.61 0.22 -4.17
N LEU A 43 12.34 0.59 -4.40
CA LEU A 43 11.25 0.30 -3.47
C LEU A 43 11.01 -1.21 -3.32
N VAL A 44 10.97 -1.94 -4.44
CA VAL A 44 10.82 -3.40 -4.42
C VAL A 44 12.01 -4.07 -3.73
N ARG A 45 13.23 -3.58 -3.93
CA ARG A 45 14.41 -4.03 -3.19
C ARG A 45 14.25 -3.80 -1.68
N GLN A 46 13.83 -2.62 -1.26
CA GLN A 46 13.57 -2.36 0.16
C GLN A 46 12.55 -3.35 0.74
N ILE A 47 11.44 -3.60 0.03
CA ILE A 47 10.43 -4.60 0.43
C ILE A 47 11.02 -6.01 0.48
N ASP A 48 11.89 -6.36 -0.47
CA ASP A 48 12.60 -7.65 -0.53
C ASP A 48 13.48 -7.89 0.70
N HIS A 49 14.16 -6.84 1.16
CA HIS A 49 15.04 -6.86 2.34
C HIS A 49 14.27 -6.81 3.67
N GLU A 50 13.17 -6.07 3.73
CA GLU A 50 12.38 -5.89 4.96
C GLU A 50 11.36 -7.01 5.24
N ARG A 51 10.99 -7.81 4.22
CA ARG A 51 10.01 -8.89 4.43
C ARG A 51 10.56 -9.93 5.42
N LYS A 52 9.71 -10.34 6.36
CA LYS A 52 10.06 -11.38 7.35
C LYS A 52 9.85 -12.80 6.83
N ALA A 53 8.83 -13.00 6.01
CA ALA A 53 8.46 -14.30 5.45
C ALA A 53 7.59 -14.14 4.19
N GLY A 54 7.45 -15.22 3.42
CA GLY A 54 6.61 -15.28 2.22
C GLY A 54 7.31 -14.84 0.94
N ASN A 55 6.59 -14.94 -0.18
CA ASN A 55 7.10 -14.55 -1.49
C ASN A 55 7.03 -13.02 -1.71
N LEU A 56 7.86 -12.51 -2.63
CA LEU A 56 7.95 -11.08 -2.93
C LEU A 56 6.61 -10.49 -3.39
N SER A 57 5.83 -11.22 -4.19
CA SER A 57 4.51 -10.73 -4.64
C SER A 57 3.58 -10.44 -3.46
N SER A 58 3.47 -11.36 -2.49
CA SER A 58 2.65 -11.16 -1.30
C SER A 58 3.17 -10.02 -0.42
N ALA A 59 4.50 -9.90 -0.26
CA ALA A 59 5.11 -8.80 0.47
C ALA A 59 4.77 -7.43 -0.15
N ILE A 60 4.83 -7.32 -1.48
CA ILE A 60 4.45 -6.10 -2.20
C ILE A 60 2.98 -5.76 -1.98
N ARG A 61 2.07 -6.72 -2.12
CA ARG A 61 0.63 -6.48 -1.90
C ARG A 61 0.34 -5.90 -0.52
N VAL A 62 0.92 -6.52 0.51
CA VAL A 62 0.76 -6.09 1.91
C VAL A 62 1.37 -4.70 2.14
N TYR A 63 2.55 -4.43 1.55
CA TYR A 63 3.20 -3.13 1.63
C TYR A 63 2.32 -2.02 1.06
N VAL A 64 1.85 -2.19 -0.19
CA VAL A 64 0.98 -1.23 -0.87
C VAL A 64 -0.31 -1.03 -0.08
N PHE A 65 -0.97 -2.11 0.34
CA PHE A 65 -2.19 -2.05 1.15
C PHE A 65 -1.99 -1.24 2.43
N ASN A 66 -0.92 -1.51 3.18
CA ASN A 66 -0.63 -0.81 4.43
C ASN A 66 -0.30 0.67 4.22
N HIS A 67 0.44 1.02 3.16
CA HIS A 67 0.75 2.41 2.82
C HIS A 67 -0.54 3.22 2.65
N PHE A 68 -1.47 2.75 1.83
CA PHE A 68 -2.73 3.45 1.58
C PHE A 68 -3.70 3.37 2.77
N ARG A 69 -3.70 2.27 3.53
CA ARG A 69 -4.50 2.18 4.76
C ARG A 69 -4.03 3.18 5.84
N ALA A 70 -2.73 3.37 5.99
CA ALA A 70 -2.17 4.33 6.94
C ALA A 70 -2.51 5.78 6.54
N ARG A 71 -2.45 6.10 5.24
CA ARG A 71 -2.84 7.42 4.72
C ARG A 71 -4.30 7.76 4.99
N ASN A 72 -5.20 6.80 4.78
CA ASN A 72 -6.62 7.00 5.10
C ASN A 72 -6.87 7.22 6.60
N LYS A 73 -6.05 6.63 7.49
CA LYS A 73 -6.12 6.90 8.94
C LYS A 73 -5.61 8.29 9.30
N SER A 74 -4.60 8.82 8.60
CA SER A 74 -4.09 10.18 8.82
C SER A 74 -4.97 11.27 8.20
N GLU A 75 -5.78 10.93 7.20
CA GLU A 75 -6.72 11.84 6.53
C GLU A 75 -8.15 11.78 7.10
N GLN A 76 -8.42 10.86 8.04
CA GLN A 76 -9.65 10.88 8.82
C GLN A 76 -9.53 11.97 9.89
N PRO A 77 -10.36 13.04 9.86
CA PRO A 77 -10.46 13.90 11.02
C PRO A 77 -10.91 13.03 12.19
N ALA A 78 -10.18 13.12 13.30
CA ALA A 78 -10.54 12.50 14.57
C ALA A 78 -12.06 12.65 14.74
N ALA A 79 -12.74 11.52 14.90
CA ALA A 79 -14.19 11.43 14.94
C ALA A 79 -14.75 12.63 15.72
N VAL A 80 -15.60 13.42 15.08
CA VAL A 80 -16.39 14.45 15.71
C VAL A 80 -17.17 13.76 16.84
N GLU A 81 -16.71 13.90 18.08
CA GLU A 81 -17.51 13.65 19.26
C GLU A 81 -18.69 14.61 19.16
N GLN A 82 -19.80 14.12 18.60
CA GLN A 82 -21.05 14.84 18.63
C GLN A 82 -21.49 14.90 20.10
N PRO A 83 -21.66 16.08 20.70
CA PRO A 83 -22.23 16.15 22.03
C PRO A 83 -23.64 15.58 21.92
N VAL A 84 -23.90 14.54 22.71
CA VAL A 84 -25.22 13.94 22.88
C VAL A 84 -26.19 15.09 23.18
N ARG A 85 -27.06 15.43 22.22
CA ARG A 85 -28.15 16.36 22.49
C ARG A 85 -29.08 15.67 23.47
N GLN A 86 -29.04 16.12 24.73
CA GLN A 86 -30.11 15.83 25.69
C GLN A 86 -31.43 16.32 25.07
N PRO A 87 -32.48 15.47 24.99
CA PRO A 87 -33.79 15.97 24.65
C PRO A 87 -34.23 16.93 25.77
N ALA A 88 -34.64 18.13 25.39
CA ALA A 88 -35.30 19.06 26.28
C ALA A 88 -36.54 18.36 26.85
N LEU A 89 -36.52 18.07 28.14
CA LEU A 89 -37.69 17.69 28.89
C LEU A 89 -38.57 18.94 29.00
N SER A 90 -39.62 18.97 28.21
CA SER A 90 -40.76 19.86 28.40
C SER A 90 -41.48 19.48 29.70
N ALA A 91 -41.51 20.39 30.68
CA ALA A 91 -42.54 20.52 31.70
C ALA A 91 -42.38 21.87 32.43
#